data_AF-A0A0G1N9H8-F1
#
_entry.id   AF-A0A0G1N9H8-F1
#
_cell.length_a   1.000
_cell.length_b   1.000
_cell.length_c   1.000
_cell.angle_alpha   90.00
_cell.angle_beta   90.00
_cell.angle_gamma   90.00
#
_symmetry.space_group_name_H-M   'P 1'
#
loop_
_entity.id
_entity.type
_entity.pdbx_description
1 polymer ?
#
loop_
_entity_poly.entity_id
_entity_poly.type
_entity_poly.pdbx_seq_one_letter_code
_entity_poly.pdbx_strand_id
1 'polypeptide(L)'
;MAAPTNDEPPLVDVKVTNPLTYIKRWWNRIIGNEGIDFRFRVRPLTAIAIALIITTVAFGLGSFVLPFSIPFFKYNPKPITLPTPDPWRETAFTGTLQYSSQTGRYYLLTSSSEAITLEVPSNVNLEGSVGRRIFAAGKYNKTTRILIVADAKDLEVLPKNPVPIPTTSPSPSPTPTPIPSPSPEATPSTTPST
;
A
#
# COMPACT_ATOMS: atom_id res chain seq x y z
N MET A 1 -52.10 16.87 -15.47
CA MET A 1 -51.09 15.94 -14.94
C MET A 1 -49.75 16.65 -15.08
N ALA A 2 -49.27 17.29 -14.01
CA ALA A 2 -48.06 18.12 -14.01
C ALA A 2 -46.99 17.42 -13.16
N ALA A 3 -45.78 17.30 -13.71
CA ALA A 3 -44.64 16.67 -13.03
C ALA A 3 -44.02 17.63 -11.99
N PRO A 4 -43.55 17.14 -10.83
CA PRO A 4 -42.88 17.97 -9.85
C PRO A 4 -41.44 18.30 -10.29
N THR A 5 -41.09 19.59 -10.24
CA THR A 5 -39.73 20.11 -10.41
C THR A 5 -38.95 19.91 -9.11
N ASN A 6 -37.82 19.20 -9.18
CA ASN A 6 -36.89 19.04 -8.07
C ASN A 6 -36.02 20.29 -7.91
N ASP A 7 -36.46 21.21 -7.06
CA ASP A 7 -35.69 22.39 -6.62
C ASP A 7 -35.00 22.11 -5.27
N GLU A 8 -33.97 21.25 -5.27
CA GLU A 8 -33.07 21.13 -4.12
C GLU A 8 -31.78 21.93 -4.37
N PRO A 9 -31.46 22.94 -3.53
CA PRO A 9 -30.25 23.73 -3.71
C PRO A 9 -29.00 22.91 -3.35
N PRO A 10 -27.88 23.08 -4.08
CA PRO A 10 -26.65 22.34 -3.81
C PRO A 10 -26.07 22.71 -2.43
N LEU A 11 -25.72 21.69 -1.64
CA LEU A 11 -25.29 21.86 -0.24
C LEU A 11 -23.92 22.53 -0.07
N VAL A 12 -23.09 22.64 -1.11
CA VAL A 12 -21.78 23.30 -1.03
C VAL A 12 -21.41 23.92 -2.37
N ASP A 13 -21.34 25.26 -2.42
CA ASP A 13 -20.78 26.00 -3.56
C ASP A 13 -19.29 26.27 -3.32
N VAL A 14 -18.43 25.41 -3.86
CA VAL A 14 -16.97 25.60 -3.79
C VAL A 14 -16.54 26.56 -4.87
N LYS A 15 -16.57 27.86 -4.57
CA LYS A 15 -16.04 28.90 -5.44
C LYS A 15 -14.51 28.89 -5.43
N VAL A 16 -13.91 28.13 -6.35
CA VAL A 16 -12.46 28.13 -6.59
C VAL A 16 -12.07 29.49 -7.14
N THR A 17 -11.70 30.40 -6.25
CA THR A 17 -11.28 31.75 -6.64
C THR A 17 -9.82 31.68 -7.05
N ASN A 18 -9.56 31.80 -8.35
CA ASN A 18 -8.21 31.71 -8.91
C ASN A 18 -7.31 32.83 -8.32
N PRO A 19 -6.29 32.50 -7.49
CA PRO A 19 -5.49 33.49 -6.76
C PRO A 19 -4.68 34.40 -7.70
N LEU A 20 -4.35 33.93 -8.90
CA LEU A 20 -3.61 34.72 -9.89
C LEU A 20 -4.41 35.94 -10.36
N THR A 21 -5.74 35.82 -10.40
CA THR A 21 -6.60 36.93 -10.84
C THR A 21 -6.63 38.08 -9.83
N TYR A 22 -6.54 37.77 -8.54
CA TYR A 22 -6.46 38.77 -7.47
C TYR A 22 -5.12 39.50 -7.48
N ILE A 23 -4.01 38.76 -7.63
CA ILE A 23 -2.67 39.34 -7.68
C ILE A 23 -2.54 40.27 -8.90
N LYS A 24 -3.07 39.87 -10.06
CA LYS A 24 -3.09 40.72 -11.27
C LYS A 24 -3.90 41.99 -11.07
N ARG A 25 -5.08 41.91 -10.45
CA ARG A 25 -5.93 43.08 -10.15
C ARG A 25 -5.28 44.01 -9.12
N TRP A 26 -4.62 43.45 -8.11
CA TRP A 26 -3.87 44.20 -7.11
C TRP A 26 -2.68 44.94 -7.74
N TRP A 27 -1.89 44.26 -8.59
CA TRP A 27 -0.79 44.88 -9.34
C TRP A 27 -1.27 46.03 -10.23
N ASN A 28 -2.34 45.81 -11.00
CA ASN A 28 -2.90 46.86 -11.86
C ASN A 28 -3.40 48.07 -11.06
N ARG A 29 -3.94 47.85 -9.85
CA ARG A 29 -4.41 48.93 -8.98
C ARG A 29 -3.26 49.74 -8.37
N ILE A 30 -2.16 49.08 -8.04
CA ILE A 30 -0.97 49.75 -7.49
C ILE A 30 -0.19 50.51 -8.57
N ILE A 31 -0.03 49.94 -9.76
CA ILE A 31 0.79 50.57 -10.82
C ILE A 31 0.00 51.57 -11.66
N GLY A 32 -1.30 51.34 -11.85
CA GLY A 32 -2.11 52.15 -12.78
C GLY A 32 -2.52 53.52 -12.27
N ASN A 33 -2.70 53.70 -10.95
CA ASN A 33 -3.40 54.88 -10.42
C ASN A 33 -2.51 55.98 -9.83
N GLU A 34 -1.20 55.77 -9.67
CA GLU A 34 -0.38 56.69 -8.86
C GLU A 34 0.80 57.37 -9.58
N GLY A 35 1.03 57.13 -10.88
CA GLY A 35 2.11 57.83 -11.59
C GLY A 35 3.49 57.70 -10.92
N ILE A 36 3.75 56.54 -10.30
CA ILE A 36 4.98 56.29 -9.57
C ILE A 36 6.12 56.05 -10.57
N ASP A 37 6.99 57.04 -10.76
CA ASP A 37 8.23 56.90 -11.53
C ASP A 37 9.29 56.20 -10.67
N PHE A 38 9.44 54.89 -10.85
CA PHE A 38 10.49 54.12 -10.20
C PHE A 38 11.82 54.25 -10.94
N ARG A 39 12.64 55.23 -10.54
CA ARG A 39 14.00 55.37 -11.06
C ARG A 39 14.99 54.50 -10.29
N PHE A 40 15.21 53.29 -10.78
CA PHE A 40 16.27 52.42 -10.28
C PHE A 40 17.61 52.72 -10.97
N ARG A 41 18.51 53.42 -10.26
CA ARG A 41 19.93 53.52 -10.69
C ARG A 41 20.68 52.27 -10.26
N VAL A 42 20.69 51.27 -11.12
CA VAL A 42 21.45 50.03 -10.89
C VAL A 42 22.89 50.23 -11.37
N ARG A 43 23.87 50.05 -10.47
CA ARG A 43 25.28 50.03 -10.88
C ARG A 43 25.59 48.70 -11.58
N PRO A 44 26.54 48.65 -12.54
CA PRO A 44 26.80 47.45 -13.34
C PRO A 44 27.04 46.18 -12.50
N LEU A 45 27.81 46.31 -11.41
CA LEU A 45 28.08 45.21 -10.47
C LEU A 45 26.81 44.70 -9.76
N THR A 46 25.91 45.60 -9.39
CA THR A 46 24.65 45.23 -8.72
C THR A 46 23.72 44.50 -9.68
N ALA A 47 23.70 44.88 -10.97
CA ALA A 47 22.90 44.21 -12.00
C ALA A 47 23.34 42.75 -12.20
N ILE A 48 24.64 42.49 -12.21
CA ILE A 48 25.19 41.12 -12.33
C ILE A 48 24.78 40.26 -11.13
N ALA A 49 24.86 40.82 -9.91
CA ALA A 49 24.45 40.11 -8.70
C ALA A 49 22.94 39.78 -8.70
N ILE A 50 22.09 40.73 -9.09
CA ILE A 50 20.63 40.53 -9.20
C ILE A 50 20.32 39.48 -10.27
N ALA A 51 20.97 39.56 -11.43
CA ALA A 51 20.80 38.60 -12.51
C ALA A 51 21.14 37.18 -12.04
N LEU A 52 22.29 36.99 -11.37
CA LEU A 52 22.66 35.70 -10.79
C LEU A 52 21.62 35.16 -9.80
N ILE A 53 21.10 36.01 -8.91
CA ILE A 53 20.05 35.61 -7.95
C ILE A 53 18.78 35.18 -8.70
N ILE A 54 18.30 35.97 -9.66
CA ILE A 54 17.08 35.64 -10.44
C ILE A 54 17.27 34.34 -11.21
N THR A 55 18.44 34.15 -11.84
CA THR A 55 18.76 32.91 -12.54
C THR A 55 18.74 31.71 -11.58
N THR A 56 19.37 31.82 -10.40
CA THR A 56 19.37 30.70 -9.43
C THR A 56 17.98 30.31 -8.93
N VAL A 57 17.11 31.29 -8.68
CA VAL A 57 15.71 31.05 -8.26
C VAL A 57 14.92 30.40 -9.40
N ALA A 58 15.10 30.86 -10.64
CA ALA A 58 14.41 30.30 -11.80
C ALA A 58 14.83 28.85 -12.12
N PHE A 59 16.09 28.50 -11.86
CA PHE A 59 16.63 27.15 -12.13
C PHE A 59 16.58 26.19 -10.92
N GLY A 60 16.09 26.61 -9.76
CA GLY A 60 15.84 25.72 -8.61
C GLY A 60 17.09 25.15 -7.92
N LEU A 61 18.26 25.78 -8.10
CA LEU A 61 19.51 25.35 -7.46
C LEU A 61 19.53 25.82 -6.00
N GLY A 62 19.26 24.92 -5.06
CA GLY A 62 18.94 25.21 -3.65
C GLY A 62 20.03 25.81 -2.74
N SER A 63 21.24 26.09 -3.22
CA SER A 63 22.27 26.78 -2.43
C SER A 63 23.46 27.18 -3.32
N PHE A 64 23.90 28.44 -3.26
CA PHE A 64 25.15 28.88 -3.89
C PHE A 64 26.10 29.46 -2.83
N VAL A 65 27.34 28.98 -2.82
CA VAL A 65 28.43 29.55 -2.02
C VAL A 65 29.13 30.58 -2.90
N LEU A 66 28.99 31.87 -2.58
CA LEU A 66 29.74 32.90 -3.29
C LEU A 66 31.23 32.73 -2.99
N PRO A 67 32.14 32.77 -4.00
CA PRO A 67 33.58 32.64 -3.78
C PRO A 67 34.20 33.90 -3.16
N PHE A 68 33.41 34.93 -2.84
CA PHE A 68 33.87 36.18 -2.23
C PHE A 68 33.06 36.51 -0.98
N SER A 69 33.75 37.02 0.04
CA SER A 69 33.14 37.47 1.30
C SER A 69 32.67 38.92 1.14
N ILE A 70 31.37 39.14 1.30
CA ILE A 70 30.79 40.49 1.33
C ILE A 70 30.95 41.03 2.75
N PRO A 71 31.76 42.08 2.99
CA PRO A 71 32.18 42.49 4.34
C PRO A 71 31.03 42.95 5.25
N PHE A 72 29.87 43.31 4.69
CA PHE A 72 28.66 43.71 5.42
C PHE A 72 27.61 42.58 5.54
N PHE A 73 27.85 41.41 4.95
CA PHE A 73 26.91 40.28 5.01
C PHE A 73 27.56 39.11 5.75
N LYS A 74 27.46 39.13 7.09
CA LYS A 74 27.84 37.97 7.92
C LYS A 74 26.73 36.93 7.82
N TYR A 75 26.85 36.02 6.86
CA TYR A 75 26.00 34.84 6.81
C TYR A 75 26.35 33.96 8.01
N ASN A 76 25.49 34.00 9.03
CA ASN A 76 25.54 33.07 10.15
C ASN A 76 24.44 32.01 9.89
N PRO A 77 24.72 30.94 9.12
CA PRO A 77 23.74 29.91 8.90
C PRO A 77 23.45 29.28 10.25
N LYS A 78 22.34 29.66 10.87
CA LYS A 78 21.76 28.83 11.91
C LYS A 78 21.46 27.50 11.22
N PRO A 79 22.12 26.39 11.59
CA PRO A 79 21.85 25.12 10.96
C PRO A 79 20.35 24.88 11.08
N ILE A 80 19.67 24.86 9.95
CA ILE A 80 18.28 24.44 9.89
C ILE A 80 18.35 22.96 10.22
N THR A 81 18.11 22.63 11.49
CA THR A 81 17.89 21.25 11.92
C THR A 81 16.56 20.84 11.31
N LEU A 82 16.58 20.44 10.04
CA LEU A 82 15.46 19.77 9.42
C LEU A 82 15.21 18.53 10.27
N PRO A 83 14.00 18.33 10.81
CA PRO A 83 13.73 17.14 11.62
C PRO A 83 14.10 15.93 10.77
N THR A 84 15.08 15.15 11.22
CA THR A 84 15.40 13.87 10.59
C THR A 84 14.10 13.07 10.62
N PRO A 85 13.52 12.70 9.45
CA PRO A 85 12.27 11.97 9.43
C PRO A 85 12.44 10.70 10.25
N ASP A 86 11.56 10.47 11.23
CA ASP A 86 11.54 9.21 11.97
C ASP A 86 11.37 8.06 10.95
N PRO A 87 12.31 7.10 10.87
CA PRO A 87 12.18 5.97 9.96
C PRO A 87 11.02 5.04 10.34
N TRP A 88 10.52 5.14 11.58
CA TRP A 88 9.39 4.36 12.07
C TRP A 88 8.06 5.02 11.69
N ARG A 89 7.17 4.22 11.10
CA ARG A 89 5.81 4.65 10.78
C ARG A 89 4.80 3.66 11.32
N GLU A 90 3.70 4.16 11.87
CA GLU A 90 2.57 3.32 12.23
C GLU A 90 1.90 2.79 10.96
N THR A 91 1.75 1.48 10.88
CA THR A 91 1.16 0.82 9.72
C THR A 91 0.62 -0.56 10.10
N ALA A 92 -0.08 -1.18 9.17
CA ALA A 92 -0.57 -2.54 9.32
C ALA A 92 -0.37 -3.32 8.03
N PHE A 93 -0.08 -4.60 8.16
CA PHE A 93 0.11 -5.52 7.07
C PHE A 93 -0.79 -6.74 7.25
N THR A 94 -1.23 -7.28 6.11
CA THR A 94 -1.94 -8.55 6.04
C THR A 94 -1.06 -9.56 5.32
N GLY A 95 -0.93 -10.76 5.89
CA GLY A 95 -0.11 -11.81 5.29
C GLY A 95 -0.23 -13.13 6.02
N THR A 96 0.46 -14.15 5.51
CA THR A 96 0.56 -15.46 6.18
C THR A 96 1.72 -15.44 7.15
N LEU A 97 1.45 -15.79 8.41
CA LEU A 97 2.48 -15.86 9.43
C LEU A 97 3.32 -17.13 9.27
N GLN A 98 4.63 -16.99 9.29
CA GLN A 98 5.61 -18.08 9.24
C GLN A 98 6.58 -17.95 10.43
N TYR A 99 6.97 -19.08 11.02
CA TYR A 99 7.97 -19.11 12.08
C TYR A 99 9.21 -19.86 11.60
N SER A 100 10.38 -19.25 11.75
CA SER A 100 11.65 -19.92 11.46
C SER A 100 12.29 -20.42 12.75
N SER A 101 12.40 -21.73 12.90
CA SER A 101 13.07 -22.37 14.04
C SER A 101 14.57 -22.09 14.07
N GLN A 102 15.19 -21.79 12.93
CA GLN A 102 16.63 -21.50 12.84
C GLN A 102 16.97 -20.12 13.40
N THR A 103 16.12 -19.13 13.13
CA THR A 103 16.37 -17.74 13.55
C THR A 103 15.60 -17.35 14.80
N GLY A 104 14.61 -18.14 15.22
CA GLY A 104 13.72 -17.82 16.33
C GLY A 104 12.85 -16.60 16.06
N ARG A 105 12.55 -16.31 14.79
CA ARG A 105 11.82 -15.12 14.36
C ARG A 105 10.57 -15.47 13.58
N TYR A 106 9.57 -14.62 13.72
CA TYR A 106 8.35 -14.65 12.93
C TYR A 106 8.53 -13.79 11.68
N TYR A 107 7.97 -14.27 10.57
CA TYR A 107 7.95 -13.59 9.28
C TYR A 107 6.50 -13.48 8.82
N LEU A 108 6.13 -12.33 8.30
CA LEU A 108 4.85 -12.13 7.65
C LEU A 108 5.07 -12.14 6.13
N LEU A 109 4.51 -13.14 5.46
CA LEU A 109 4.55 -13.24 4.00
C LEU A 109 3.34 -12.49 3.44
N THR A 110 3.57 -11.32 2.85
CA THR A 110 2.52 -10.48 2.27
C THR A 110 2.08 -10.98 0.89
N SER A 111 0.95 -10.44 0.39
CA SER A 111 0.51 -10.71 -0.99
C SER A 111 1.48 -10.18 -2.06
N SER A 112 2.32 -9.21 -1.72
CA SER A 112 3.41 -8.72 -2.59
C SER A 112 4.59 -9.70 -2.67
N SER A 113 4.51 -10.87 -2.05
CA SER A 113 5.62 -11.83 -1.93
C SER A 113 6.84 -11.26 -1.21
N GLU A 114 6.61 -10.25 -0.36
CA GLU A 114 7.63 -9.70 0.52
C GLU A 114 7.54 -10.37 1.89
N ALA A 115 8.70 -10.70 2.46
CA ALA A 115 8.80 -11.20 3.83
C ALA A 115 9.16 -10.02 4.76
N ILE A 116 8.27 -9.74 5.71
CA ILE A 116 8.49 -8.73 6.76
C ILE A 116 8.88 -9.46 8.04
N THR A 117 9.97 -9.04 8.69
CA THR A 117 10.38 -9.62 9.98
C THR A 117 9.52 -9.02 11.09
N LEU A 118 8.94 -9.86 11.94
CA LEU A 118 8.14 -9.41 13.07
C LEU A 118 8.97 -9.44 14.34
N GLU A 119 8.99 -8.31 15.06
CA GLU A 119 9.46 -8.23 16.43
C GLU A 119 8.24 -8.24 17.34
N VAL A 120 8.07 -9.35 18.07
CA VAL A 120 6.86 -9.62 18.84
C VAL A 120 7.16 -9.38 20.31
N PRO A 121 6.59 -8.34 20.94
CA PRO A 121 6.75 -8.13 22.36
C PRO A 121 6.00 -9.20 23.16
N SER A 122 6.42 -9.44 24.41
CA SER A 122 5.96 -10.58 25.23
C SER A 122 4.47 -10.57 25.57
N ASN A 123 3.76 -9.47 25.31
CA ASN A 123 2.32 -9.32 25.50
C ASN A 123 1.49 -9.86 24.32
N VAL A 124 2.10 -10.22 23.19
CA VAL A 124 1.41 -10.70 21.99
C VAL A 124 1.79 -12.16 21.74
N ASN A 125 0.81 -13.08 21.73
CA ASN A 125 1.04 -14.48 21.41
C ASN A 125 0.65 -14.78 19.96
N LEU A 126 1.64 -15.17 19.14
CA LEU A 126 1.46 -15.54 17.73
C LEU A 126 1.61 -17.04 17.44
N GLU A 127 1.90 -17.87 18.45
CA GLU A 127 2.17 -19.30 18.25
C GLU A 127 0.98 -20.03 17.62
N GLY A 128 -0.24 -19.70 18.05
CA GLY A 128 -1.47 -20.30 17.51
C GLY A 128 -1.85 -19.81 16.11
N SER A 129 -1.17 -18.80 15.58
CA SER A 129 -1.46 -18.19 14.29
C SER A 129 -0.44 -18.56 13.20
N VAL A 130 0.57 -19.38 13.52
CA VAL A 130 1.56 -19.82 12.53
C VAL A 130 0.87 -20.62 11.42
N GLY A 131 1.17 -20.27 10.18
CA GLY A 131 0.56 -20.85 8.98
C GLY A 131 -0.76 -20.20 8.57
N ARG A 132 -1.33 -19.29 9.38
CA ARG A 132 -2.60 -18.62 9.10
C ARG A 132 -2.41 -17.22 8.53
N ARG A 133 -3.42 -16.73 7.83
CA ARG A 133 -3.49 -15.31 7.44
C ARG A 133 -3.87 -14.44 8.63
N ILE A 134 -2.99 -13.50 8.98
CA ILE A 134 -3.22 -12.53 10.05
C ILE A 134 -3.18 -11.09 9.54
N PHE A 135 -3.83 -10.21 10.29
CA PHE A 135 -3.68 -8.77 10.24
C PHE A 135 -2.78 -8.34 11.39
N ALA A 136 -1.61 -7.77 11.12
CA ALA A 136 -0.65 -7.32 12.12
C ALA A 136 -0.45 -5.80 12.02
N ALA A 137 -0.62 -5.09 13.14
CA ALA A 137 -0.49 -3.63 13.23
C ALA A 137 0.64 -3.25 14.19
N GLY A 138 1.37 -2.18 13.87
CA GLY A 138 2.49 -1.74 14.71
C GLY A 138 3.38 -0.68 14.06
N LYS A 139 4.61 -0.56 14.58
CA LYS A 139 5.62 0.37 14.05
C LYS A 139 6.51 -0.34 13.03
N TYR A 140 6.52 0.14 11.81
CA TYR A 140 7.31 -0.41 10.72
C TYR A 140 8.47 0.49 10.36
N ASN A 141 9.64 -0.11 10.22
CA ASN A 141 10.81 0.54 9.68
C ASN A 141 11.05 0.06 8.24
N LYS A 142 10.89 0.96 7.27
CA LYS A 142 11.01 0.64 5.85
C LYS A 142 12.42 0.21 5.45
N THR A 143 13.44 0.73 6.12
CA THR A 143 14.84 0.44 5.82
C THR A 143 15.23 -0.96 6.25
N THR A 144 14.80 -1.38 7.45
CA THR A 144 15.15 -2.70 8.00
C THR A 144 14.10 -3.78 7.70
N ARG A 145 12.91 -3.39 7.21
CA ARG A 145 11.75 -4.28 6.99
C ARG A 145 11.34 -5.03 8.26
N ILE A 146 11.43 -4.35 9.40
CA ILE A 146 11.02 -4.86 10.70
C ILE A 146 9.72 -4.18 11.09
N LEU A 147 8.74 -4.98 11.50
CA LEU A 147 7.49 -4.53 12.11
C LEU A 147 7.52 -4.91 13.60
N ILE A 148 7.55 -3.91 14.48
CA ILE A 148 7.33 -4.10 15.92
C ILE A 148 5.82 -4.21 16.11
N VAL A 149 5.34 -5.41 16.41
CA VAL A 149 3.92 -5.73 16.47
C VAL A 149 3.32 -5.15 17.76
N ALA A 150 2.29 -4.32 17.61
CA ALA A 150 1.50 -3.82 18.73
C ALA A 150 0.22 -4.65 18.92
N ASP A 151 -0.40 -5.08 17.82
CA ASP A 151 -1.62 -5.89 17.81
C ASP A 151 -1.61 -6.86 16.61
N ALA A 152 -2.23 -8.02 16.77
CA ALA A 152 -2.36 -9.01 15.72
C ALA A 152 -3.69 -9.77 15.83
N LYS A 153 -4.37 -9.96 14.70
CA LYS A 153 -5.66 -10.62 14.62
C LYS A 153 -5.68 -11.68 13.51
N ASP A 154 -6.21 -12.85 13.83
CA ASP A 154 -6.47 -13.91 12.84
C ASP A 154 -7.58 -13.46 11.89
N LEU A 155 -7.36 -13.62 10.58
CA LEU A 155 -8.36 -13.35 9.55
C LEU A 155 -9.03 -14.62 9.03
N GLU A 156 -8.54 -15.81 9.42
CA GLU A 156 -9.16 -17.05 9.03
C GLU A 156 -10.43 -17.29 9.86
N VAL A 157 -11.57 -17.26 9.18
CA VAL A 157 -12.88 -17.54 9.78
C VAL A 157 -13.19 -19.04 9.75
N LEU A 158 -12.17 -19.90 9.64
CA LEU A 158 -12.41 -21.34 9.62
C LEU A 158 -13.00 -21.76 10.97
N PRO A 159 -14.12 -22.51 10.96
CA PRO A 159 -14.73 -22.97 12.20
C PRO A 159 -13.73 -23.87 12.94
N LYS A 160 -13.50 -23.56 14.22
CA LYS A 160 -12.57 -24.31 15.08
C LYS A 160 -12.93 -25.80 15.18
N ASN A 161 -14.20 -26.13 14.99
CA ASN A 161 -14.70 -27.50 14.89
C ASN A 161 -15.15 -27.78 13.45
N PRO A 162 -14.46 -28.67 12.71
CA PRO A 162 -14.99 -29.15 11.45
C PRO A 162 -16.28 -29.93 11.72
N VAL A 163 -17.35 -29.59 10.99
CA VAL A 163 -18.57 -30.40 11.02
C VAL A 163 -18.27 -31.69 10.25
N PRO A 164 -18.42 -32.88 10.86
CA PRO A 164 -18.18 -34.13 10.16
C PRO A 164 -19.14 -34.21 8.97
N ILE A 165 -18.59 -34.45 7.78
CA ILE A 165 -19.39 -34.72 6.59
C ILE A 165 -20.05 -36.08 6.83
N PRO A 166 -21.38 -36.20 6.68
CA PRO A 166 -22.05 -37.50 6.82
C PRO A 166 -21.50 -38.44 5.75
N THR A 167 -20.69 -39.41 6.16
CA THR A 167 -20.25 -40.49 5.29
C THR A 167 -21.43 -41.43 5.06
N THR A 168 -21.95 -41.47 3.84
CA THR A 168 -22.86 -42.54 3.45
C THR A 168 -22.08 -43.84 3.40
N SER A 169 -22.57 -44.88 4.07
CA SER A 169 -22.01 -46.22 3.93
C SER A 169 -22.06 -46.63 2.45
N PRO A 170 -21.01 -47.24 1.89
CA PRO A 170 -21.07 -47.77 0.53
C PRO A 170 -22.24 -48.76 0.44
N SER A 171 -23.02 -48.64 -0.64
CA SER A 171 -24.08 -49.60 -0.96
C SER A 171 -23.45 -50.98 -1.18
N PRO A 172 -24.04 -52.07 -0.67
CA PRO A 172 -23.52 -53.41 -0.92
C PRO A 172 -23.41 -53.66 -2.43
N SER A 173 -22.27 -54.20 -2.86
CA SER A 173 -22.08 -54.63 -4.25
C SER A 173 -23.08 -55.74 -4.57
N PRO A 174 -23.77 -55.70 -5.73
CA PRO A 174 -24.73 -56.75 -6.08
C PRO A 174 -24.01 -58.10 -6.15
N THR A 175 -24.56 -59.11 -5.47
CA THR A 175 -24.10 -60.50 -5.57
C THR A 175 -24.17 -60.95 -7.03
N PRO A 176 -23.09 -61.51 -7.61
CA PRO A 176 -23.11 -61.98 -8.99
C PRO A 176 -24.18 -63.06 -9.15
N THR A 177 -25.08 -62.87 -10.11
CA THR A 177 -26.07 -63.88 -10.51
C THR A 177 -25.33 -65.12 -11.03
N PRO A 178 -25.63 -66.34 -10.53
CA PRO A 178 -24.99 -67.55 -11.02
C PRO A 178 -25.27 -67.73 -12.52
N ILE A 179 -24.22 -67.91 -13.30
CA ILE A 179 -24.31 -68.26 -14.72
C ILE A 179 -24.86 -69.69 -14.81
N PRO A 180 -25.92 -69.94 -15.60
CA PRO A 180 -26.44 -71.30 -15.76
C PRO A 180 -25.36 -72.20 -16.36
N SER A 181 -25.13 -73.35 -15.72
CA SER A 181 -24.22 -74.37 -16.22
C SER A 181 -24.67 -74.86 -17.60
N PRO A 182 -23.76 -74.99 -18.59
CA PRO A 182 -24.12 -75.54 -19.89
C PRO A 182 -24.67 -76.96 -19.71
N SER A 183 -25.84 -77.21 -20.32
CA SER A 183 -26.44 -78.55 -20.38
C SER A 183 -25.53 -79.46 -21.21
N PRO A 184 -25.26 -80.71 -20.76
CA PRO A 184 -24.45 -81.64 -21.53
C PRO A 184 -25.09 -81.92 -22.89
N GLU A 185 -24.33 -81.65 -23.94
CA GLU A 185 -24.68 -81.93 -25.33
C GLU A 185 -24.71 -83.45 -25.53
N ALA A 186 -25.83 -83.96 -26.03
CA ALA A 186 -26.03 -85.39 -26.24
C ALA A 186 -25.05 -85.90 -27.28
N THR A 187 -24.16 -86.82 -26.87
CA THR A 187 -23.24 -87.53 -27.76
C THR A 187 -24.03 -88.37 -28.77
N PRO A 188 -23.88 -88.16 -30.09
CA PRO A 188 -24.54 -89.00 -31.09
C PRO A 188 -23.92 -90.40 -31.10
N SER A 189 -24.78 -91.39 -30.85
CA SER A 189 -24.49 -92.83 -31.01
C SER A 189 -24.26 -93.13 -32.48
N THR A 190 -23.02 -93.43 -32.88
CA THR A 190 -22.72 -93.94 -34.21
C THR A 190 -22.94 -95.46 -34.23
N THR A 191 -24.03 -95.85 -34.88
CA THR A 191 -24.33 -97.22 -35.28
C THR A 191 -23.36 -97.67 -36.37
N PRO A 192 -22.63 -98.78 -36.22
CA PRO A 192 -21.84 -99.35 -37.31
C PRO A 192 -22.75 -100.11 -38.28
N SER A 193 -22.69 -99.76 -39.57
CA SER A 193 -23.24 -100.57 -40.66
C SER A 193 -22.12 -101.42 -41.29
N THR A 194 -22.39 -102.73 -41.28
CA THR A 194 -21.92 -103.83 -42.16
C THR A 194 -20.66 -103.67 -42.99
#